data_AF-A0A831TXP1-F1
#
_entry.id   AF-A0A831TXP1-F1
#
_cell.length_a   1.000
_cell.length_b   1.000
_cell.length_c   1.000
_cell.angle_alpha   90.00
_cell.angle_beta   90.00
_cell.angle_gamma   90.00
#
_symmetry.space_group_name_H-M   'P 1'
#
loop_
_entity.id
_entity.type
_entity.pdbx_description
1 polymer ?
#
loop_
_entity_poly.entity_id
_entity_poly.type
_entity_poly.pdbx_seq_one_letter_code
_entity_poly.pdbx_strand_id
1 'polypeptide(L)'
;MSGPEVQMVGKQQRLARAIVSGFAATAVMLFAFIGAYGIALAVAGVELADRRFAETYRVWFHNLANNPIIDLARDNLYLALALHLFAGLLWAVVYAYYVEPRLSGPGWRRGVVFSIVPWLLSLLVFFPLVGGGFLGFGIGAGPLPMIGNLVLHLVYGATLGLLYGPFGDVVMEGAPHAHYAPYSAEAETQAMQLSEAMAARGIVVGVAVGLAVGLVVALLASAGSSVALVLGISPLAFVVASAILGGALGGLVGSLAGLPSSGQA
;
A
#
# COMPACT_ATOMS: atom_id res chain seq x y z
N MET A 1 32.61 22.69 -9.41
CA MET A 1 32.96 21.27 -9.17
C MET A 1 32.56 20.94 -7.75
N SER A 2 31.48 20.17 -7.55
CA SER A 2 31.13 19.69 -6.21
C SER A 2 32.12 18.60 -5.80
N GLY A 3 32.75 18.77 -4.63
CA GLY A 3 33.72 17.81 -4.11
C GLY A 3 33.12 16.41 -3.89
N PRO A 4 33.96 15.37 -3.80
CA PRO A 4 33.51 13.97 -3.62
C PRO A 4 32.61 13.79 -2.39
N GLU A 5 32.82 14.58 -1.34
CA GLU A 5 32.03 14.57 -0.10
C GLU A 5 30.56 14.98 -0.32
N VAL A 6 30.32 16.03 -1.11
CA VAL A 6 28.96 16.51 -1.45
C VAL A 6 28.19 15.48 -2.26
N GLN A 7 28.88 14.76 -3.17
CA GLN A 7 28.25 13.69 -3.95
C GLN A 7 27.88 12.47 -3.11
N MET A 8 28.66 12.16 -2.07
CA MET A 8 28.41 11.05 -1.15
C MET A 8 27.18 11.31 -0.28
N VAL A 9 27.07 12.52 0.29
CA VAL A 9 25.93 12.92 1.13
C VAL A 9 24.61 12.86 0.34
N GLY A 10 24.59 13.39 -0.90
CA GLY A 10 23.39 13.35 -1.73
C GLY A 10 22.94 11.93 -2.11
N LYS A 11 23.88 11.00 -2.31
CA LYS A 11 23.55 9.59 -2.58
C LYS A 11 22.96 8.88 -1.36
N GLN A 12 23.48 9.15 -0.16
CA GLN A 12 22.98 8.57 1.08
C GLN A 12 21.57 9.08 1.43
N GLN A 13 21.33 10.38 1.28
CA GLN A 13 20.00 10.97 1.48
C GLN A 13 18.96 10.39 0.52
N ARG A 14 19.33 10.23 -0.76
CA ARG A 14 18.47 9.60 -1.76
C ARG A 14 18.10 8.16 -1.40
N LEU A 15 19.10 7.38 -0.98
CA LEU A 15 18.89 6.00 -0.56
C LEU A 15 17.98 5.91 0.67
N ALA A 16 18.22 6.74 1.68
CA ALA A 16 17.39 6.77 2.88
C ALA A 16 15.93 7.10 2.54
N ARG A 17 15.69 8.12 1.70
CA ARG A 17 14.35 8.46 1.20
C ARG A 17 13.69 7.30 0.46
N ALA A 18 14.43 6.62 -0.41
CA ALA A 18 13.93 5.46 -1.14
C ALA A 18 13.52 4.33 -0.17
N ILE A 19 14.33 4.05 0.85
CA ILE A 19 14.05 3.01 1.83
C ILE A 19 12.80 3.35 2.66
N VAL A 20 12.71 4.56 3.21
CA VAL A 20 11.57 4.98 4.05
C VAL A 20 10.27 5.00 3.24
N SER A 21 10.29 5.62 2.06
CA SER A 21 9.11 5.67 1.18
C SER A 21 8.70 4.28 0.67
N GLY A 22 9.67 3.42 0.33
CA GLY A 22 9.45 2.04 -0.06
C GLY A 22 8.85 1.19 1.04
N PHE A 23 9.37 1.29 2.26
CA PHE A 23 8.83 0.61 3.44
C PHE A 23 7.37 0.99 3.67
N ALA A 24 7.08 2.30 3.69
CA ALA A 24 5.73 2.80 3.88
C ALA A 24 4.78 2.35 2.75
N ALA A 25 5.19 2.49 1.49
CA ALA A 25 4.39 2.05 0.33
C ALA A 25 4.09 0.54 0.37
N THR A 26 5.07 -0.27 0.78
CA THR A 26 4.92 -1.72 0.96
C THR A 26 3.91 -2.03 2.06
N ALA A 27 3.97 -1.32 3.19
CA ALA A 27 3.01 -1.48 4.29
C ALA A 27 1.59 -1.10 3.86
N VAL A 28 1.41 0.03 3.14
CA VAL A 28 0.11 0.43 2.60
C VAL A 28 -0.44 -0.62 1.63
N MET A 29 0.39 -1.14 0.73
CA MET A 29 0.02 -2.21 -0.19
C MET A 29 -0.38 -3.50 0.55
N LEU A 30 0.35 -3.88 1.61
CA LEU A 30 0.04 -5.05 2.43
C LEU A 30 -1.34 -4.90 3.11
N PHE A 31 -1.64 -3.73 3.66
CA PHE A 31 -2.96 -3.47 4.26
C PHE A 31 -4.08 -3.49 3.22
N ALA A 32 -3.85 -2.93 2.03
CA ALA A 32 -4.79 -3.03 0.91
C ALA A 32 -5.02 -4.50 0.51
N PHE A 33 -3.97 -5.32 0.49
CA PHE A 33 -4.06 -6.75 0.23
C PHE A 33 -4.89 -7.48 1.30
N ILE A 34 -4.63 -7.24 2.58
CA ILE A 34 -5.39 -7.85 3.69
C ILE A 34 -6.87 -7.48 3.60
N GLY A 35 -7.19 -6.22 3.32
CA GLY A 35 -8.57 -5.77 3.13
C GLY A 35 -9.24 -6.44 1.93
N ALA A 36 -8.59 -6.47 0.78
CA ALA A 36 -9.09 -7.13 -0.43
C ALA A 36 -9.28 -8.64 -0.24
N TYR A 37 -8.35 -9.28 0.48
CA TYR A 37 -8.42 -10.70 0.80
C TYR A 37 -9.58 -11.03 1.76
N GLY A 38 -9.80 -10.19 2.79
CA GLY A 38 -10.96 -10.31 3.68
C GLY A 38 -12.29 -10.17 2.94
N ILE A 39 -12.38 -9.21 2.00
CA ILE A 39 -13.54 -9.06 1.11
C ILE A 39 -13.73 -10.31 0.24
N ALA A 40 -12.66 -10.86 -0.33
CA ALA A 40 -12.74 -12.04 -1.17
C ALA A 40 -13.27 -13.27 -0.41
N LEU A 41 -12.80 -13.48 0.83
CA LEU A 41 -13.31 -14.53 1.70
C LEU A 41 -14.79 -14.34 2.05
N ALA A 42 -15.17 -13.11 2.40
CA ALA A 42 -16.56 -12.77 2.70
C ALA A 42 -17.48 -13.05 1.51
N VAL A 43 -17.13 -12.60 0.31
CA VAL A 43 -17.95 -12.81 -0.90
C VAL A 43 -18.00 -14.29 -1.30
N ALA A 44 -16.89 -15.03 -1.15
CA ALA A 44 -16.84 -16.46 -1.44
C ALA A 44 -17.78 -17.30 -0.53
N GLY A 45 -18.03 -16.84 0.69
CA GLY A 45 -18.86 -17.54 1.69
C GLY A 45 -20.36 -17.22 1.65
N VAL A 46 -20.79 -16.24 0.84
CA VAL A 46 -22.22 -15.88 0.72
C VAL A 46 -22.90 -16.84 -0.27
N GLU A 47 -23.94 -17.54 0.19
CA GLU A 47 -24.86 -18.26 -0.69
C GLU A 47 -25.73 -17.23 -1.43
N LEU A 48 -25.54 -17.12 -2.74
CA LEU A 48 -26.31 -16.22 -3.58
C LEU A 48 -27.47 -16.99 -4.22
N ALA A 49 -28.68 -16.45 -4.14
CA ALA A 49 -29.88 -17.02 -4.79
C ALA A 49 -29.64 -17.26 -6.28
N ASP A 50 -30.14 -18.39 -6.80
CA ASP A 50 -29.94 -18.99 -8.15
C ASP A 50 -29.93 -17.99 -9.32
N ARG A 51 -28.84 -17.25 -9.44
CA ARG A 51 -28.51 -16.38 -10.58
C ARG A 51 -27.17 -16.83 -11.08
N ARG A 52 -27.15 -17.40 -12.28
CA ARG A 52 -25.95 -17.95 -12.94
C ARG A 52 -24.71 -17.02 -12.89
N PHE A 53 -24.91 -15.70 -12.96
CA PHE A 53 -23.85 -14.72 -12.81
C PHE A 53 -23.31 -14.61 -11.38
N ALA A 54 -24.18 -14.66 -10.38
CA ALA A 54 -23.82 -14.59 -8.97
C ALA A 54 -22.93 -15.79 -8.58
N GLU A 55 -23.25 -16.97 -9.10
CA GLU A 55 -22.45 -18.18 -8.89
C GLU A 55 -21.05 -18.08 -9.54
N THR A 56 -20.94 -17.46 -10.72
CA THR A 56 -19.64 -17.25 -11.38
C THR A 56 -18.73 -16.34 -10.55
N TYR A 57 -19.26 -15.23 -10.03
CA TYR A 57 -18.48 -14.34 -9.17
C TYR A 57 -18.09 -15.03 -7.87
N ARG A 58 -19.00 -15.78 -7.25
CA ARG A 58 -18.71 -16.56 -6.04
C ARG A 58 -17.55 -17.53 -6.26
N VAL A 59 -17.58 -18.29 -7.35
CA VAL A 59 -16.48 -19.19 -7.75
C VAL A 59 -15.18 -18.41 -7.98
N TRP A 60 -15.22 -17.25 -8.64
CA TRP A 60 -14.02 -16.44 -8.84
C TRP A 60 -13.41 -15.96 -7.53
N PHE A 61 -14.22 -15.43 -6.62
CA PHE A 61 -13.76 -15.00 -5.29
C PHE A 61 -13.28 -16.17 -4.44
N HIS A 62 -13.95 -17.32 -4.54
CA HIS A 62 -13.52 -18.56 -3.87
C HIS A 62 -12.14 -18.99 -4.35
N ASN A 63 -11.92 -19.08 -5.65
CA ASN A 63 -10.62 -19.45 -6.24
C ASN A 63 -9.54 -18.39 -5.96
N LEU A 64 -9.92 -17.10 -5.90
CA LEU A 64 -8.98 -16.03 -5.55
C LEU A 64 -8.46 -16.17 -4.12
N ALA A 65 -9.31 -16.59 -3.19
CA ALA A 65 -8.97 -16.75 -1.78
C ALA A 65 -8.39 -18.14 -1.44
N ASN A 66 -8.71 -19.16 -2.24
CA ASN A 66 -8.33 -20.56 -2.06
C ASN A 66 -7.59 -21.05 -3.30
N ASN A 67 -6.26 -20.86 -3.31
CA ASN A 67 -5.40 -21.33 -4.39
C ASN A 67 -3.99 -21.63 -3.87
N PRO A 68 -3.19 -22.40 -4.64
CA PRO A 68 -1.86 -22.83 -4.21
C PRO A 68 -0.89 -21.70 -3.87
N ILE A 69 -1.05 -20.50 -4.45
CA ILE A 69 -0.17 -19.35 -4.14
C ILE A 69 -0.47 -18.83 -2.73
N ILE A 70 -1.76 -18.72 -2.40
CA ILE A 70 -2.18 -18.33 -1.05
C ILE A 70 -1.74 -19.38 -0.04
N ASP A 71 -1.88 -20.67 -0.36
CA ASP A 71 -1.45 -21.76 0.53
C ASP A 71 0.07 -21.72 0.75
N LEU A 72 0.85 -21.57 -0.33
CA LEU A 72 2.30 -21.40 -0.27
C LEU A 72 2.71 -20.22 0.61
N ALA A 73 2.01 -19.09 0.50
CA ALA A 73 2.27 -17.89 1.29
C ALA A 73 1.89 -18.09 2.77
N ARG A 74 0.80 -18.79 3.09
CA ARG A 74 0.39 -19.10 4.47
C ARG A 74 1.39 -20.04 5.13
N ASP A 75 1.80 -21.09 4.44
CA ASP A 75 2.76 -22.08 4.94
C ASP A 75 4.15 -21.49 5.16
N ASN A 76 4.49 -20.41 4.42
CA ASN A 76 5.79 -19.75 4.46
C ASN A 76 5.66 -18.26 4.81
N LEU A 77 4.81 -17.91 5.77
CA LEU A 77 4.44 -16.52 6.07
C LEU A 77 5.64 -15.58 6.23
N TYR A 78 6.66 -15.99 6.98
CA TYR A 78 7.87 -15.18 7.19
C TYR A 78 8.62 -14.91 5.89
N LEU A 79 8.75 -15.92 5.03
CA LEU A 79 9.41 -15.77 3.74
C LEU A 79 8.58 -14.91 2.80
N ALA A 80 7.26 -15.10 2.76
CA ALA A 80 6.35 -14.29 1.95
C ALA A 80 6.43 -12.80 2.34
N LEU A 81 6.42 -12.50 3.64
CA LEU A 81 6.58 -11.13 4.16
C LEU A 81 7.96 -10.56 3.85
N ALA A 82 9.02 -11.35 4.01
CA ALA A 82 10.39 -10.93 3.70
C ALA A 82 10.56 -10.60 2.21
N LEU A 83 10.03 -11.44 1.32
CA LEU A 83 10.06 -11.22 -0.13
C LEU A 83 9.21 -10.02 -0.55
N HIS A 84 8.02 -9.85 0.05
CA HIS A 84 7.16 -8.68 -0.18
C HIS A 84 7.87 -7.39 0.19
N LEU A 85 8.49 -7.36 1.37
CA LEU A 85 9.27 -6.22 1.83
C LEU A 85 10.50 -5.95 0.96
N PHE A 86 11.28 -7.00 0.68
CA PHE A 86 12.46 -6.89 -0.15
C PHE A 86 12.13 -6.36 -1.55
N ALA A 87 11.10 -6.91 -2.20
CA ALA A 87 10.67 -6.47 -3.53
C ALA A 87 10.22 -5.01 -3.51
N GLY A 88 9.45 -4.60 -2.50
CA GLY A 88 9.04 -3.21 -2.32
C GLY A 88 10.23 -2.26 -2.16
N LEU A 89 11.18 -2.58 -1.29
CA LEU A 89 12.39 -1.75 -1.12
C LEU A 89 13.23 -1.70 -2.40
N LEU A 90 13.40 -2.82 -3.09
CA LEU A 90 14.13 -2.89 -4.35
C LEU A 90 13.49 -1.97 -5.39
N TRP A 91 12.17 -2.04 -5.56
CA TRP A 91 11.46 -1.16 -6.50
C TRP A 91 11.50 0.30 -6.11
N ALA A 92 11.48 0.62 -4.81
CA ALA A 92 11.63 2.00 -4.34
C ALA A 92 13.01 2.58 -4.68
N VAL A 93 14.07 1.79 -4.54
CA VAL A 93 15.42 2.16 -5.00
C VAL A 93 15.45 2.34 -6.52
N VAL A 94 14.87 1.42 -7.28
CA VAL A 94 14.79 1.56 -8.74
C VAL A 94 14.07 2.85 -9.14
N TYR A 95 12.93 3.15 -8.50
CA TYR A 95 12.18 4.37 -8.71
C TYR A 95 13.04 5.61 -8.46
N ALA A 96 13.69 5.67 -7.30
CA ALA A 96 14.50 6.80 -6.84
C ALA A 96 15.67 7.15 -7.77
N TYR A 97 16.36 6.13 -8.29
CA TYR A 97 17.58 6.35 -9.10
C TYR A 97 17.29 6.42 -10.60
N TYR A 98 16.29 5.67 -11.08
CA TYR A 98 16.09 5.51 -12.52
C TYR A 98 14.81 6.17 -13.06
N VAL A 99 13.79 6.39 -12.24
CA VAL A 99 12.49 6.82 -12.77
C VAL A 99 12.13 8.23 -12.34
N GLU A 100 12.26 8.53 -11.06
CA GLU A 100 11.90 9.84 -10.51
C GLU A 100 12.60 11.01 -11.21
N PRO A 101 13.91 10.95 -11.53
CA PRO A 101 14.59 12.06 -12.21
C PRO A 101 14.15 12.28 -13.66
N ARG A 102 13.45 11.31 -14.26
CA ARG A 102 13.06 11.32 -15.67
C ARG A 102 11.59 11.68 -15.89
N LEU A 103 10.77 11.61 -14.85
CA LEU A 103 9.35 11.90 -14.92
C LEU A 103 9.05 13.27 -14.33
N SER A 104 8.25 14.05 -15.05
CA SER A 104 7.72 15.34 -14.59
C SER A 104 6.30 15.21 -14.03
N GLY A 105 5.87 16.20 -13.24
CA GLY A 105 4.53 16.29 -12.68
C GLY A 105 4.42 15.78 -11.23
N PRO A 106 3.17 15.67 -10.70
CA PRO A 106 2.93 15.34 -9.30
C PRO A 106 3.51 13.99 -8.88
N GLY A 107 4.05 13.91 -7.66
CA GLY A 107 4.67 12.70 -7.11
C GLY A 107 3.83 11.43 -7.25
N TRP A 108 2.55 11.48 -6.86
CA TRP A 108 1.62 10.34 -6.98
C TRP A 108 1.49 9.83 -8.42
N ARG A 109 1.47 10.73 -9.41
CA ARG A 109 1.33 10.37 -10.83
C ARG A 109 2.59 9.68 -11.32
N ARG A 110 3.78 10.19 -10.95
CA ARG A 110 5.07 9.57 -11.30
C ARG A 110 5.15 8.15 -10.74
N GLY A 111 4.75 7.97 -9.48
CA GLY A 111 4.71 6.67 -8.84
C GLY A 111 3.68 5.70 -9.44
N VAL A 112 2.49 6.17 -9.82
CA VAL A 112 1.47 5.38 -10.54
C VAL A 112 1.98 4.94 -11.92
N VAL A 113 2.59 5.83 -12.68
CA VAL A 113 3.16 5.49 -13.99
C VAL A 113 4.27 4.45 -13.82
N PHE A 114 5.12 4.62 -12.82
CA PHE A 114 6.17 3.68 -12.50
C PHE A 114 5.63 2.29 -12.14
N SER A 115 4.56 2.20 -11.33
CA SER A 115 4.07 0.93 -10.81
C SER A 115 3.44 0.00 -11.84
N ILE A 116 3.16 0.50 -13.05
CA ILE A 116 2.81 -0.33 -14.21
C ILE A 116 3.92 -1.34 -14.52
N VAL A 117 5.19 -0.99 -14.33
CA VAL A 117 6.32 -1.91 -14.58
C VAL A 117 6.33 -3.12 -13.63
N PRO A 118 6.36 -2.95 -12.30
CA PRO A 118 6.26 -4.09 -11.37
C PRO A 118 4.93 -4.83 -11.49
N TRP A 119 3.84 -4.15 -11.85
CA TRP A 119 2.56 -4.81 -12.15
C TRP A 119 2.69 -5.77 -13.36
N LEU A 120 3.28 -5.31 -14.47
CA LEU A 120 3.50 -6.18 -15.63
C LEU A 120 4.44 -7.33 -15.29
N LEU A 121 5.52 -7.09 -14.54
CA LEU A 121 6.44 -8.15 -14.13
C LEU A 121 5.77 -9.17 -13.21
N SER A 122 4.87 -8.75 -12.31
CA SER A 122 4.15 -9.70 -11.49
C SER A 122 3.20 -10.58 -12.31
N LEU A 123 2.53 -10.02 -13.33
CA LEU A 123 1.64 -10.79 -14.21
C LEU A 123 2.36 -11.73 -15.19
N LEU A 124 3.50 -11.28 -15.73
CA LEU A 124 4.19 -11.96 -16.83
C LEU A 124 5.34 -12.85 -16.37
N VAL A 125 5.87 -12.60 -15.17
CA VAL A 125 7.02 -13.34 -14.62
C VAL A 125 6.64 -14.01 -13.31
N PHE A 126 6.21 -13.25 -12.30
CA PHE A 126 5.99 -13.81 -10.97
C PHE A 126 4.86 -14.85 -10.95
N PHE A 127 3.66 -14.50 -11.44
CA PHE A 127 2.52 -15.43 -11.45
C PHE A 127 2.82 -16.75 -12.18
N PRO A 128 3.38 -16.77 -13.40
CA PRO A 128 3.81 -18.03 -14.01
C PRO A 128 4.80 -18.83 -13.16
N LEU A 129 5.80 -18.18 -12.56
CA LEU A 129 6.81 -18.84 -11.74
C LEU A 129 6.24 -19.52 -10.50
N VAL A 130 5.22 -18.93 -9.87
CA VAL A 130 4.58 -19.48 -8.67
C VAL A 130 3.34 -20.33 -8.97
N GLY A 131 3.12 -20.71 -10.25
CA GLY A 131 2.03 -21.58 -10.66
C GLY A 131 0.67 -20.90 -10.87
N GLY A 132 0.60 -19.57 -10.83
CA GLY A 132 -0.59 -18.78 -11.15
C GLY A 132 -0.90 -18.64 -12.64
N GLY A 133 0.02 -19.05 -13.52
CA GLY A 133 -0.10 -18.93 -14.96
C GLY A 133 -0.02 -17.48 -15.48
N PHE A 134 -0.07 -17.30 -16.80
CA PHE A 134 -0.04 -15.98 -17.41
C PHE A 134 -1.25 -15.14 -17.00
N LEU A 135 -1.00 -13.88 -16.61
CA LEU A 135 -2.01 -12.93 -16.12
C LEU A 135 -2.78 -13.41 -14.87
N GLY A 136 -2.37 -14.52 -14.25
CA GLY A 136 -3.07 -15.13 -13.11
C GLY A 136 -4.21 -16.07 -13.50
N PHE A 137 -4.37 -16.43 -14.78
CA PHE A 137 -5.47 -17.30 -15.21
C PHE A 137 -5.40 -18.74 -14.67
N GLY A 138 -4.21 -19.22 -14.30
CA GLY A 138 -4.02 -20.53 -13.67
C GLY A 138 -4.68 -20.63 -12.30
N ILE A 139 -5.02 -19.50 -11.65
CA ILE A 139 -5.74 -19.45 -10.38
C ILE A 139 -7.23 -19.83 -10.56
N GLY A 140 -7.79 -19.71 -11.77
CA GLY A 140 -9.22 -19.98 -12.01
C GLY A 140 -10.17 -18.92 -11.41
N ALA A 141 -9.66 -17.76 -11.03
CA ALA A 141 -10.42 -16.66 -10.43
C ALA A 141 -10.91 -15.61 -11.45
N GLY A 142 -11.01 -16.00 -12.73
CA GLY A 142 -11.36 -15.08 -13.82
C GLY A 142 -10.36 -13.91 -13.92
N PRO A 143 -10.82 -12.66 -14.16
CA PRO A 143 -9.95 -11.49 -14.25
C PRO A 143 -9.51 -10.92 -12.89
N LEU A 144 -10.03 -11.44 -11.77
CA LEU A 144 -9.79 -10.87 -10.44
C LEU A 144 -8.31 -10.80 -10.05
N PRO A 145 -7.45 -11.82 -10.31
CA PRO A 145 -6.03 -11.73 -10.00
C PRO A 145 -5.35 -10.56 -10.72
N MET A 146 -5.67 -10.35 -12.00
CA MET A 146 -5.11 -9.26 -12.79
C MET A 146 -5.53 -7.89 -12.26
N ILE A 147 -6.83 -7.71 -11.99
CA ILE A 147 -7.41 -6.45 -11.51
C ILE A 147 -6.95 -6.15 -10.08
N GLY A 148 -7.03 -7.13 -9.18
CA GLY A 148 -6.58 -6.98 -7.79
C GLY A 148 -5.10 -6.65 -7.73
N ASN A 149 -4.27 -7.35 -8.51
CA ASN A 149 -2.85 -7.07 -8.59
C ASN A 149 -2.55 -5.67 -9.16
N LEU A 150 -3.33 -5.19 -10.13
CA LEU A 150 -3.23 -3.81 -10.62
C LEU A 150 -3.51 -2.80 -9.50
N VAL A 151 -4.63 -2.95 -8.79
CA VAL A 151 -5.02 -2.05 -7.69
C VAL A 151 -3.91 -1.98 -6.64
N LEU A 152 -3.33 -3.11 -6.24
CA LEU A 152 -2.25 -3.14 -5.25
C LEU A 152 -1.01 -2.38 -5.71
N HIS A 153 -0.61 -2.55 -6.98
CA HIS A 153 0.53 -1.83 -7.54
C HIS A 153 0.25 -0.34 -7.74
N LEU A 154 -0.98 0.05 -8.08
CA LEU A 154 -1.37 1.46 -8.15
C LEU A 154 -1.31 2.11 -6.75
N VAL A 155 -1.79 1.43 -5.72
CA VAL A 155 -1.68 1.87 -4.32
C VAL A 155 -0.22 2.03 -3.92
N TYR A 156 0.61 1.00 -4.15
CA TYR A 156 2.05 1.06 -3.90
C TYR A 156 2.72 2.24 -4.61
N GLY A 157 2.48 2.38 -5.92
CA GLY A 157 3.05 3.44 -6.75
C GLY A 157 2.64 4.83 -6.29
N ALA A 158 1.35 5.06 -6.05
CA ALA A 158 0.85 6.33 -5.55
C ALA A 158 1.50 6.71 -4.22
N THR A 159 1.55 5.78 -3.26
CA THR A 159 2.17 6.01 -1.94
C THR A 159 3.67 6.27 -2.07
N LEU A 160 4.40 5.47 -2.85
CA LEU A 160 5.82 5.64 -3.08
C LEU A 160 6.12 7.02 -3.70
N GLY A 161 5.38 7.40 -4.74
CA GLY A 161 5.60 8.65 -5.46
C GLY A 161 5.28 9.89 -4.62
N LEU A 162 4.25 9.81 -3.76
CA LEU A 162 3.94 10.86 -2.78
C LEU A 162 5.07 10.98 -1.76
N LEU A 163 5.42 9.88 -1.10
CA LEU A 163 6.38 9.86 0.00
C LEU A 163 7.81 10.16 -0.43
N TYR A 164 8.19 9.75 -1.64
CA TYR A 164 9.51 10.06 -2.17
C TYR A 164 9.61 11.48 -2.71
N GLY A 165 8.50 12.08 -3.16
CA GLY A 165 8.44 13.44 -3.72
C GLY A 165 8.61 14.56 -2.67
N PRO A 166 8.00 15.74 -2.87
CA PRO A 166 8.17 16.91 -2.00
C PRO A 166 7.92 16.64 -0.51
N PHE A 167 7.05 15.67 -0.20
CA PHE A 167 6.75 15.29 1.18
C PHE A 167 7.92 14.57 1.87
N GLY A 168 8.75 13.84 1.12
CA GLY A 168 9.95 13.19 1.64
C GLY A 168 11.13 14.15 1.86
N ASP A 169 11.11 15.31 1.19
CA ASP A 169 12.08 16.38 1.45
C ASP A 169 11.86 16.95 2.86
N VAL A 170 10.62 17.29 3.21
CA VAL A 170 10.28 17.86 4.54
C VAL A 170 10.57 16.89 5.70
N VAL A 171 10.32 15.59 5.52
CA VAL A 171 10.59 14.58 6.57
C VAL A 171 12.09 14.39 6.82
N MET A 172 12.93 14.58 5.80
CA MET A 172 14.38 14.37 5.89
C MET A 172 15.17 15.65 6.14
N GLU A 173 14.62 16.83 5.85
CA GLU A 173 15.20 18.14 6.17
C GLU A 173 15.22 18.47 7.67
N GLY A 174 14.50 17.70 8.50
CA GLY A 174 14.67 17.71 9.97
C GLY A 174 16.01 17.14 10.45
N ALA A 175 16.86 16.60 9.55
CA ALA A 175 18.22 16.22 9.86
C ALA A 175 19.15 17.46 9.78
N PRO A 176 19.91 17.79 10.85
CA PRO A 176 20.46 19.12 11.08
C PRO A 176 21.70 19.45 10.24
N HIS A 177 21.67 19.38 8.91
CA HIS A 177 22.81 19.79 8.07
C HIS A 177 22.39 20.27 6.67
N ALA A 178 21.88 21.50 6.53
CA ALA A 178 22.16 22.34 5.36
C ALA A 178 21.79 23.82 5.59
N HIS A 179 22.62 24.67 5.00
CA HIS A 179 22.67 26.12 5.09
C HIS A 179 21.47 26.82 4.41
N TYR A 180 20.25 26.60 4.88
CA TYR A 180 19.08 27.43 4.53
C TYR A 180 18.81 28.42 5.68
N ALA A 181 18.39 29.63 5.33
CA ALA A 181 18.01 30.65 6.31
C ALA A 181 17.06 30.02 7.35
N PRO A 182 17.28 30.23 8.66
CA PRO A 182 16.50 29.57 9.68
C PRO A 182 15.02 29.89 9.44
N TYR A 183 14.23 28.85 9.16
CA TYR A 183 12.81 28.91 9.39
C TYR A 183 12.64 29.45 10.80
N SER A 184 11.82 30.49 11.00
CA SER A 184 11.57 30.97 12.35
C SER A 184 11.04 29.78 13.16
N ALA A 185 11.49 29.61 14.41
CA ALA A 185 11.01 28.52 15.28
C ALA A 185 9.47 28.47 15.33
N GLU A 186 8.82 29.62 15.16
CA GLU A 186 7.39 29.78 15.01
C GLU A 186 6.82 29.07 13.77
N ALA A 187 7.45 29.20 12.61
CA ALA A 187 6.98 28.59 11.36
C ALA A 187 7.18 27.06 11.35
N GLU A 188 8.24 26.54 11.96
CA GLU A 188 8.41 25.10 12.19
C GLU A 188 7.33 24.55 13.13
N THR A 189 7.06 25.28 14.23
CA THR A 189 6.00 24.94 15.18
C THR A 189 4.62 24.92 14.50
N GLN A 190 4.33 25.90 13.65
CA GLN A 190 3.07 25.96 12.90
C GLN A 190 2.94 24.81 11.89
N ALA A 191 4.01 24.48 11.16
CA ALA A 191 4.02 23.34 10.23
C ALA A 191 3.78 22.01 10.97
N MET A 192 4.38 21.84 12.15
CA MET A 192 4.18 20.68 12.99
C MET A 192 2.74 20.60 13.51
N GLN A 193 2.17 21.70 14.00
CA GLN A 193 0.78 21.77 14.44
C GLN A 193 -0.22 21.45 13.32
N LEU A 194 0.03 21.92 12.10
CA LEU A 194 -0.80 21.61 10.93
C LEU A 194 -0.70 20.13 10.54
N SER A 195 0.51 19.57 10.54
CA SER A 195 0.74 18.13 10.34
C SER A 195 0.01 17.29 11.39
N GLU A 196 0.09 17.66 12.67
CA GLU A 196 -0.63 16.99 13.76
C GLU A 196 -2.15 17.07 13.60
N ALA A 197 -2.69 18.25 13.30
CA ALA A 197 -4.12 18.44 13.10
C ALA A 197 -4.65 17.64 11.91
N MET A 198 -3.89 17.61 10.80
CA MET A 198 -4.26 16.84 9.62
C MET A 198 -4.07 15.34 9.83
N ALA A 199 -3.04 14.91 10.57
CA ALA A 199 -2.87 13.53 11.02
C ALA A 199 -4.07 13.08 11.86
N ALA A 200 -4.50 13.88 12.84
CA ALA A 200 -5.65 13.56 13.68
C ALA A 200 -6.94 13.42 12.86
N ARG A 201 -7.20 14.33 11.91
CA ARG A 201 -8.33 14.22 10.97
C ARG A 201 -8.21 12.95 10.11
N GLY A 202 -7.01 12.67 9.63
CA GLY A 202 -6.69 11.48 8.86
C GLY A 202 -6.99 10.21 9.65
N ILE A 203 -6.58 10.11 10.92
CA ILE A 203 -6.88 8.97 11.81
C ILE A 203 -8.39 8.79 11.93
N VAL A 204 -9.15 9.86 12.19
CA VAL A 204 -10.61 9.77 12.34
C VAL A 204 -11.28 9.24 11.08
N VAL A 205 -10.94 9.81 9.92
CA VAL A 205 -11.47 9.36 8.62
C VAL A 205 -11.05 7.91 8.34
N GLY A 206 -9.78 7.59 8.60
CA GLY A 206 -9.21 6.26 8.41
C GLY A 206 -9.88 5.21 9.28
N VAL A 207 -10.10 5.48 10.57
CA VAL A 207 -10.85 4.62 11.49
C VAL A 207 -12.28 4.42 11.00
N ALA A 208 -12.97 5.48 10.57
CA ALA A 208 -14.34 5.39 10.06
C ALA A 208 -14.42 4.48 8.81
N VAL A 209 -13.51 4.66 7.85
CA VAL A 209 -13.40 3.79 6.65
C VAL A 209 -13.05 2.36 7.04
N GLY A 210 -12.08 2.16 7.94
CA GLY A 210 -11.67 0.86 8.44
C GLY A 210 -12.80 0.11 9.17
N LEU A 211 -13.58 0.82 9.99
CA LEU A 211 -14.79 0.29 10.62
C LEU A 211 -15.84 -0.10 9.58
N ALA A 212 -16.11 0.76 8.60
CA ALA A 212 -17.08 0.46 7.54
C ALA A 212 -16.69 -0.80 6.76
N VAL A 213 -15.42 -0.92 6.34
CA VAL A 213 -14.89 -2.11 5.65
C VAL A 213 -14.99 -3.34 6.54
N GLY A 214 -14.52 -3.22 7.80
CA GLY A 214 -14.55 -4.31 8.77
C GLY A 214 -15.98 -4.81 9.03
N LEU A 215 -16.94 -3.90 9.19
CA LEU A 215 -18.35 -4.21 9.39
C LEU A 215 -18.97 -4.89 8.17
N VAL A 216 -18.69 -4.39 6.96
CA VAL A 216 -19.17 -5.03 5.73
C VAL A 216 -18.65 -6.46 5.64
N VAL A 217 -17.36 -6.70 5.88
CA VAL A 217 -16.78 -8.05 5.88
C VAL A 217 -17.41 -8.92 6.97
N ALA A 218 -17.58 -8.41 8.20
CA ALA A 218 -18.19 -9.15 9.29
C ALA A 218 -19.67 -9.51 9.02
N LEU A 219 -20.43 -8.59 8.43
CA LEU A 219 -21.83 -8.81 8.05
C LEU A 219 -21.94 -9.87 6.96
N LEU A 220 -21.11 -9.79 5.91
CA LEU A 220 -21.07 -10.78 4.84
C LEU A 220 -20.65 -12.16 5.37
N ALA A 221 -19.67 -12.22 6.26
CA ALA A 221 -19.25 -13.46 6.91
C ALA A 221 -20.35 -14.06 7.80
N SER A 222 -21.16 -13.23 8.47
CA SER A 222 -22.29 -13.68 9.28
C SER A 222 -23.50 -14.15 8.46
N ALA A 223 -23.59 -13.73 7.19
CA ALA A 223 -24.66 -14.13 6.28
C ALA A 223 -24.38 -15.48 5.57
N GLY A 224 -23.15 -15.97 5.63
CA GLY A 224 -22.76 -17.28 5.11
C GLY A 224 -23.02 -18.42 6.12
N SER A 225 -23.32 -19.61 5.60
CA SER A 225 -23.53 -20.86 6.37
C SER A 225 -22.25 -21.43 7.00
N SER A 226 -21.08 -20.84 6.69
CA SER A 226 -19.83 -21.09 7.39
C SER A 226 -19.34 -19.76 7.95
N VAL A 227 -19.28 -19.63 9.29
CA VAL A 227 -18.49 -18.59 9.96
C VAL A 227 -17.02 -18.92 9.71
N ALA A 228 -16.58 -18.82 8.46
CA ALA A 228 -15.20 -18.96 8.10
C ALA A 228 -14.48 -17.77 8.73
N LEU A 229 -13.77 -18.02 9.83
CA LEU A 229 -12.89 -17.05 10.42
C LEU A 229 -11.97 -16.54 9.30
N VAL A 230 -12.06 -15.26 8.97
CA VAL A 230 -11.06 -14.62 8.12
C VAL A 230 -9.72 -14.79 8.84
N LEU A 231 -8.86 -15.68 8.32
CA LEU A 231 -7.56 -16.03 8.92
C LEU A 231 -7.60 -16.64 10.34
N GLY A 232 -8.69 -17.28 10.75
CA GLY A 232 -8.78 -17.78 12.14
C GLY A 232 -9.04 -16.66 13.18
N ILE A 233 -9.47 -15.48 12.74
CA ILE A 233 -9.83 -14.32 13.57
C ILE A 233 -11.35 -14.18 13.67
N SER A 234 -11.88 -13.83 14.84
CA SER A 234 -13.32 -13.59 15.02
C SER A 234 -13.77 -12.37 14.21
N PRO A 235 -15.04 -12.31 13.72
CA PRO A 235 -15.52 -11.17 12.93
C PRO A 235 -15.33 -9.82 13.63
N LEU A 236 -15.55 -9.76 14.95
CA LEU A 236 -15.32 -8.56 15.75
C LEU A 236 -13.84 -8.16 15.78
N ALA A 237 -12.93 -9.12 15.93
CA ALA A 237 -11.50 -8.83 15.91
C ALA A 237 -11.04 -8.35 14.52
N PHE A 238 -11.66 -8.82 13.44
CA PHE A 238 -11.42 -8.27 12.09
C PHE A 238 -11.91 -6.83 11.95
N VAL A 239 -13.06 -6.47 12.52
CA VAL A 239 -13.56 -5.09 12.54
C VAL A 239 -12.58 -4.16 13.25
N VAL A 240 -12.14 -4.58 14.44
CA VAL A 240 -11.17 -3.82 15.25
C VAL A 240 -9.83 -3.69 14.52
N ALA A 241 -9.30 -4.78 13.97
CA ALA A 241 -8.07 -4.76 13.18
C ALA A 241 -8.22 -3.79 11.99
N SER A 242 -9.32 -3.89 11.23
CA SER A 242 -9.58 -3.00 10.09
C SER A 242 -9.65 -1.53 10.51
N ALA A 243 -10.25 -1.22 11.66
CA ALA A 243 -10.31 0.13 12.22
C ALA A 243 -8.92 0.66 12.61
N ILE A 244 -8.10 -0.15 13.28
CA ILE A 244 -6.72 0.20 13.67
C ILE A 244 -5.87 0.45 12.42
N LEU A 245 -5.96 -0.44 11.42
CA LEU A 245 -5.25 -0.32 10.15
C LEU A 245 -5.69 0.93 9.39
N GLY A 246 -6.99 1.18 9.31
CA GLY A 246 -7.55 2.38 8.72
C GLY A 246 -7.04 3.65 9.42
N GLY A 247 -7.03 3.66 10.76
CA GLY A 247 -6.49 4.76 11.55
C GLY A 247 -5.01 5.00 11.32
N ALA A 248 -4.19 3.94 11.27
CA ALA A 248 -2.75 4.05 11.00
C ALA A 248 -2.48 4.63 9.61
N LEU A 249 -3.17 4.13 8.58
CA LEU A 249 -3.10 4.64 7.20
C LEU A 249 -3.58 6.09 7.11
N GLY A 250 -4.71 6.39 7.75
CA GLY A 250 -5.29 7.72 7.79
C GLY A 250 -4.37 8.73 8.47
N GLY A 251 -3.76 8.37 9.60
CA GLY A 251 -2.78 9.20 10.29
C GLY A 251 -1.54 9.47 9.44
N LEU A 252 -1.03 8.45 8.76
CA LEU A 252 0.08 8.62 7.81
C LEU A 252 -0.29 9.56 6.66
N VAL A 253 -1.43 9.36 6.00
CA VAL A 253 -1.87 10.23 4.90
C VAL A 253 -2.15 11.66 5.39
N GLY A 254 -2.77 11.78 6.56
CA GLY A 254 -3.11 13.06 7.19
C GLY A 254 -1.87 13.86 7.59
N SER A 255 -0.86 13.24 8.18
CA SER A 255 0.38 13.92 8.56
C SER A 255 1.08 14.49 7.32
N LEU A 256 1.05 13.75 6.21
CA LEU A 256 1.64 14.20 4.94
C LEU A 256 0.84 15.36 4.33
N ALA A 257 -0.48 15.33 4.41
CA ALA A 257 -1.34 16.38 3.87
C ALA A 257 -1.23 17.71 4.63
N GLY A 258 -0.76 17.70 5.88
CA GLY A 258 -0.57 18.91 6.69
C GLY A 258 0.80 19.59 6.51
N LEU A 259 1.71 19.00 5.73
CA LEU A 259 3.02 19.61 5.49
C LEU A 259 2.91 20.82 4.54
N PRO A 260 3.63 21.92 4.81
CA PRO A 260 3.65 23.09 3.93
C PRO A 260 4.11 22.69 2.52
N SER A 261 3.36 23.08 1.48
CA SER A 261 3.83 22.91 0.11
C SER A 261 4.90 23.94 -0.19
N SER A 262 5.94 23.54 -0.93
CA SER A 262 7.12 24.34 -1.30
C SER A 262 6.83 25.58 -2.16
N GLY A 263 5.58 26.03 -2.26
CA GLY A 263 5.15 27.24 -2.95
C GLY A 263 4.40 28.24 -2.06
N GLN A 264 4.38 28.03 -0.73
CA GLN A 264 3.74 28.94 0.25
C GLN A 264 4.73 29.56 1.24
N ALA A 265 6.04 29.44 0.98
CA ALA A 265 7.10 30.09 1.74
C ALA A 265 7.69 31.26 0.93
#